data_AF-A0A924SQI3-F1
#
_entry.id   AF-A0A924SQI3-F1
#
_cell.length_a   1.000
_cell.length_b   1.000
_cell.length_c   1.000
_cell.angle_alpha   90.00
_cell.angle_beta   90.00
_cell.angle_gamma   90.00
#
_symmetry.space_group_name_H-M   'P 1'
#
loop_
_entity.id
_entity.type
_entity.pdbx_description
1 polymer ?
#
loop_
_entity_poly.entity_id
_entity_poly.type
_entity_poly.pdbx_seq_one_letter_code
_entity_poly.pdbx_strand_id
1 'polypeptide(L)'
;MNTHLRRHHVETHLKSTDLLRDVVIGMSDGLTVPFALAAGLSGAVADSRIIVIAGIAEICAGSIAMGLGGYLSGKTEQDHYKSEIKREYNEVENLREVEISETKE
;
A
#
# COMPACT_ATOMS: atom_id res chain seq x y z
N MET A 1 -39.30 31.27 0.60
CA MET A 1 -39.02 30.09 -0.25
C MET A 1 -37.55 30.19 -0.66
N ASN A 2 -36.64 29.72 0.19
CA ASN A 2 -35.20 29.88 0.00
C ASN A 2 -34.61 28.56 -0.50
N THR A 3 -34.35 28.50 -1.80
CA THR A 3 -33.75 27.35 -2.47
C THR A 3 -32.26 27.31 -2.16
N HIS A 4 -31.84 26.44 -1.25
CA HIS A 4 -30.44 26.11 -1.02
C HIS A 4 -29.87 25.37 -2.24
N LEU A 5 -29.02 26.06 -3.01
CA LEU A 5 -28.18 25.46 -4.04
C LEU A 5 -27.16 24.52 -3.37
N ARG A 6 -27.43 23.21 -3.38
CA ARG A 6 -26.41 22.19 -3.13
C ARG A 6 -25.38 22.28 -4.26
N ARG A 7 -24.25 22.96 -4.01
CA ARG A 7 -23.05 22.79 -4.82
C ARG A 7 -22.63 21.32 -4.70
N HIS A 8 -22.70 20.59 -5.81
CA HIS A 8 -22.05 19.29 -5.94
C HIS A 8 -20.55 19.54 -5.75
N HIS A 9 -20.03 19.27 -4.55
CA HIS A 9 -18.60 19.21 -4.30
C HIS A 9 -18.12 17.92 -4.98
N VAL A 10 -17.60 18.05 -6.21
CA VAL A 10 -16.91 16.94 -6.88
C VAL A 10 -15.50 16.92 -6.33
N GLU A 11 -15.29 16.19 -5.23
CA GLU A 11 -13.94 15.92 -4.76
C GLU A 11 -13.28 14.92 -5.71
N THR A 12 -12.44 15.42 -6.61
CA THR A 12 -11.48 14.59 -7.33
C THR A 12 -10.44 14.10 -6.34
N HIS A 13 -10.76 13.04 -5.58
CA HIS A 13 -9.75 12.25 -4.89
C HIS A 13 -8.77 11.73 -5.95
N LEU A 14 -7.60 12.37 -6.01
CA LEU A 14 -6.50 11.99 -6.88
C LEU A 14 -5.98 10.62 -6.42
N LYS A 15 -6.59 9.53 -6.91
CA LYS A 15 -6.00 8.18 -6.85
C LYS A 15 -4.58 8.14 -7.44
N SER A 16 -4.24 9.16 -8.25
CA SER A 16 -2.90 9.39 -8.78
C SER A 16 -1.84 9.57 -7.69
N THR A 17 -2.18 10.09 -6.50
CA THR A 17 -1.18 10.36 -5.45
C THR A 17 -0.63 9.07 -4.84
N ASP A 18 -1.49 8.08 -4.59
CA ASP A 18 -1.07 6.79 -4.02
C ASP A 18 -0.25 5.99 -5.04
N LEU A 19 -0.69 5.96 -6.30
CA LEU A 19 0.08 5.33 -7.37
C LEU A 19 1.44 5.98 -7.58
N LEU A 20 1.52 7.31 -7.55
CA LEU A 20 2.80 8.02 -7.65
C LEU A 20 3.69 7.74 -6.44
N ARG A 21 3.12 7.68 -5.23
CA ARG A 21 3.85 7.33 -4.01
C ARG A 21 4.44 5.93 -4.12
N ASP A 22 3.65 4.94 -4.54
CA ASP A 22 4.10 3.56 -4.69
C ASP A 22 5.21 3.43 -5.73
N VAL A 23 5.10 4.16 -6.85
CA VAL A 23 6.16 4.22 -7.88
C VAL A 23 7.44 4.83 -7.32
N VAL A 24 7.35 5.95 -6.58
CA VAL A 24 8.52 6.61 -6.00
C VAL A 24 9.21 5.69 -4.98
N ILE A 25 8.45 5.06 -4.09
CA ILE A 25 8.99 4.10 -3.11
C ILE A 25 9.65 2.92 -3.84
N GLY A 26 8.96 2.35 -4.83
CA GLY A 26 9.50 1.24 -5.64
C GLY A 26 10.80 1.60 -6.37
N MET A 27 10.89 2.79 -6.96
CA MET A 27 12.13 3.25 -7.59
C MET A 27 13.24 3.51 -6.57
N SER A 28 12.94 4.09 -5.41
CA SER A 28 13.92 4.33 -4.36
C SER A 28 14.55 3.03 -3.87
N ASP A 29 13.73 2.01 -3.61
CA ASP A 29 14.22 0.69 -3.19
C ASP A 29 14.96 -0.03 -4.32
N GLY A 30 14.36 -0.04 -5.52
CA GLY A 30 14.90 -0.69 -6.71
C GLY A 30 16.20 -0.09 -7.26
N LEU A 31 16.62 1.08 -6.77
CA LEU A 31 17.94 1.65 -7.04
C LEU A 31 18.92 1.42 -5.88
N THR A 32 18.45 1.60 -4.64
CA THR A 32 19.32 1.58 -3.46
C THR A 32 19.80 0.18 -3.12
N VAL A 33 18.91 -0.83 -3.17
CA VAL A 33 19.26 -2.20 -2.76
C VAL A 33 20.20 -2.89 -3.76
N PRO A 34 19.96 -2.89 -5.08
CA PRO A 34 20.90 -3.50 -6.01
C PRO A 34 22.25 -2.79 -6.04
N PHE A 35 22.25 -1.46 -5.84
CA PHE A 35 23.49 -0.69 -5.72
C PHE A 35 24.30 -1.10 -4.50
N ALA A 36 23.67 -1.16 -3.32
CA ALA A 36 24.34 -1.58 -2.09
C ALA A 36 24.85 -3.03 -2.18
N LEU A 37 24.06 -3.93 -2.79
CA LEU A 37 24.44 -5.31 -3.05
C LEU A 37 25.67 -5.39 -3.97
N ALA A 38 25.66 -4.68 -5.09
CA ALA A 38 26.78 -4.66 -6.02
C ALA A 38 28.05 -4.05 -5.39
N ALA A 39 27.90 -2.95 -4.65
CA ALA A 39 29.00 -2.33 -3.92
C ALA A 39 29.59 -3.28 -2.87
N GLY A 40 28.75 -3.97 -2.09
CA GLY A 40 29.19 -4.94 -1.09
C GLY A 40 29.91 -6.15 -1.71
N LEU A 41 29.41 -6.67 -2.83
CA LEU A 41 30.04 -7.78 -3.55
C LEU A 41 31.35 -7.40 -4.23
N SER A 42 31.51 -6.15 -4.65
CA SER A 42 32.70 -5.68 -5.38
C SER A 42 34.01 -5.84 -4.59
N GLY A 43 33.95 -5.85 -3.25
CA GLY A 43 35.11 -6.10 -2.40
C GLY A 43 35.43 -7.58 -2.14
N ALA A 44 34.49 -8.48 -2.42
CA ALA A 44 34.60 -9.92 -2.11
C ALA A 44 34.67 -10.81 -3.36
N VAL A 45 34.18 -10.33 -4.50
CA VAL A 45 34.07 -11.08 -5.76
C VAL A 45 34.82 -10.35 -6.86
N ALA A 46 35.82 -11.02 -7.44
CA ALA A 46 36.63 -10.43 -8.52
C ALA A 46 35.94 -10.47 -9.90
N ASP A 47 34.96 -11.37 -10.10
CA ASP A 47 34.25 -11.50 -11.37
C ASP A 47 33.00 -10.62 -11.41
N SER A 48 33.06 -9.55 -12.20
CA SER A 48 31.94 -8.62 -12.40
C SER A 48 30.69 -9.28 -12.98
N ARG A 49 30.81 -10.41 -13.71
CA ARG A 49 29.64 -11.13 -14.25
C ARG A 49 28.78 -11.70 -13.14
N ILE A 50 29.41 -12.22 -12.09
CA ILE A 50 28.71 -12.76 -10.92
C ILE A 50 27.94 -11.64 -10.21
N ILE A 51 28.55 -10.46 -10.07
CA ILE A 51 27.92 -9.29 -9.44
C ILE A 51 26.68 -8.85 -10.23
N VAL A 52 26.77 -8.77 -11.55
CA VAL A 52 25.64 -8.38 -12.41
C VAL A 52 24.51 -9.41 -12.34
N ILE A 53 24.82 -10.70 -12.40
CA ILE A 53 23.81 -11.76 -12.29
C ILE A 53 23.11 -11.70 -10.92
N ALA A 54 23.88 -11.50 -9.85
CA ALA A 54 23.33 -11.35 -8.50
C ALA A 54 22.41 -10.11 -8.39
N GLY A 55 22.80 -8.98 -8.97
CA GLY A 55 21.98 -7.77 -9.01
C GLY A 55 20.67 -7.96 -9.79
N ILE A 56 20.70 -8.61 -10.95
CA ILE A 56 19.48 -8.91 -11.72
C ILE A 56 18.57 -9.86 -10.93
N ALA A 57 19.14 -10.88 -10.31
CA ALA A 57 18.39 -11.82 -9.49
C ALA A 57 17.72 -11.12 -8.29
N GLU A 58 18.43 -10.21 -7.64
CA GLU A 58 17.89 -9.39 -6.54
C GLU A 58 16.75 -8.48 -7.02
N ILE A 59 16.91 -7.76 -8.14
CA ILE A 59 15.84 -6.92 -8.72
C ILE A 59 14.59 -7.75 -9.02
N CYS A 60 14.74 -8.94 -9.63
CA CYS A 60 13.62 -9.82 -9.91
C CYS A 60 12.93 -10.29 -8.62
N ALA A 61 13.71 -10.74 -7.64
CA ALA A 61 13.18 -11.21 -6.36
C ALA A 61 12.48 -10.08 -5.59
N GLY A 62 13.10 -8.90 -5.50
CA GLY A 62 12.56 -7.71 -4.86
C GLY A 62 11.27 -7.23 -5.51
N SER A 63 11.22 -7.17 -6.85
CA SER A 63 10.02 -6.78 -7.59
C SER A 63 8.83 -7.71 -7.32
N ILE A 64 9.08 -9.02 -7.30
CA ILE A 64 8.05 -10.02 -6.97
C ILE A 64 7.58 -9.86 -5.53
N ALA A 65 8.51 -9.72 -4.58
CA ALA A 65 8.20 -9.59 -3.16
C ALA A 65 7.37 -8.32 -2.89
N MET A 66 7.76 -7.18 -3.45
CA MET A 66 7.01 -5.91 -3.30
C MET A 66 5.65 -5.96 -3.98
N GLY A 67 5.57 -6.54 -5.19
CA GLY A 67 4.30 -6.69 -5.91
C GLY A 67 3.30 -7.58 -5.17
N LEU A 68 3.75 -8.74 -4.68
CA LEU A 68 2.93 -9.63 -3.87
C LEU A 68 2.59 -9.02 -2.50
N GLY A 69 3.54 -8.33 -1.88
CA GLY A 69 3.34 -7.62 -0.61
C GLY A 69 2.25 -6.55 -0.73
N GLY A 70 2.33 -5.70 -1.74
CA GLY A 70 1.32 -4.67 -2.00
C GLY A 70 -0.06 -5.27 -2.30
N TYR A 71 -0.12 -6.32 -3.13
CA TYR A 71 -1.37 -7.02 -3.42
C TYR A 71 -2.00 -7.62 -2.15
N LEU A 72 -1.21 -8.32 -1.34
CA LEU A 72 -1.71 -8.98 -0.14
C LEU A 72 -2.14 -7.96 0.92
N SER A 73 -1.41 -6.86 1.07
CA SER A 73 -1.83 -5.74 1.93
C SER A 73 -3.16 -5.17 1.49
N GLY A 74 -3.33 -4.82 0.22
CA GLY A 74 -4.60 -4.28 -0.29
C GLY A 74 -5.75 -5.28 -0.23
N LYS A 75 -5.47 -6.57 -0.41
CA LYS A 75 -6.47 -7.63 -0.24
C LYS A 75 -6.90 -7.77 1.22
N THR A 76 -5.95 -7.71 2.15
CA THR A 76 -6.20 -7.79 3.59
C THR A 76 -7.01 -6.59 4.07
N GLU A 77 -6.69 -5.38 3.63
CA GLU A 77 -7.49 -4.18 3.94
C GLU A 77 -8.93 -4.30 3.44
N GLN A 78 -9.14 -4.80 2.23
CA GLN A 78 -10.49 -5.02 1.70
C GLN A 78 -11.28 -6.06 2.51
N ASP A 79 -10.64 -7.16 2.89
CA ASP A 79 -11.30 -8.22 3.64
C ASP A 79 -11.58 -7.76 5.09
N HIS A 80 -10.66 -7.02 5.70
CA HIS A 80 -10.86 -6.38 6.99
C HIS A 80 -12.00 -5.35 6.96
N TYR A 81 -12.04 -4.48 5.95
CA TYR A 81 -13.12 -3.51 5.78
C TYR A 81 -14.50 -4.18 5.67
N LYS A 82 -14.60 -5.29 4.93
CA LYS A 82 -15.85 -6.07 4.84
C LYS A 82 -16.23 -6.72 6.16
N SER A 83 -15.26 -7.22 6.92
CA SER A 83 -15.56 -7.79 8.24
C SER A 83 -16.02 -6.73 9.22
N GLU A 84 -15.39 -5.55 9.21
CA GLU A 84 -15.78 -4.41 10.05
C GLU A 84 -17.20 -3.97 9.72
N ILE A 85 -17.53 -3.76 8.43
CA ILE A 85 -18.91 -3.42 8.02
C ILE A 85 -19.92 -4.43 8.58
N LYS A 86 -19.62 -5.73 8.48
CA LYS A 86 -20.53 -6.77 8.99
C LYS A 86 -20.67 -6.70 10.51
N ARG A 87 -19.60 -6.34 11.22
CA ARG A 87 -19.60 -6.16 12.68
C ARG A 87 -20.47 -4.96 13.06
N GLU A 88 -20.25 -3.82 12.43
CA GLU A 88 -21.01 -2.58 12.62
C GLU A 88 -22.51 -2.79 12.40
N TYR A 89 -22.91 -3.47 11.31
CA TYR A 89 -24.33 -3.79 11.08
C TYR A 89 -24.94 -4.62 12.22
N ASN A 90 -24.17 -5.57 12.76
CA ASN A 90 -24.62 -6.41 13.86
C ASN A 90 -24.70 -5.62 15.18
N GLU A 91 -23.78 -4.68 15.41
CA GLU A 91 -23.75 -3.78 16.58
C GLU A 91 -24.93 -2.79 16.54
N VAL A 92 -25.25 -2.23 15.36
CA VAL A 92 -26.43 -1.39 15.16
C VAL A 92 -27.74 -2.14 15.45
N GLU A 93 -27.85 -3.41 15.03
CA GLU A 93 -29.07 -4.21 15.25
C GLU A 93 -29.20 -4.73 16.70
N ASN A 94 -28.10 -5.19 17.31
CA ASN A 94 -28.14 -5.93 18.57
C ASN A 94 -27.60 -5.18 19.79
N LEU A 95 -26.84 -4.10 19.60
CA LEU A 95 -26.13 -3.35 20.65
C LEU A 95 -26.35 -1.82 20.54
N ARG A 96 -27.56 -1.41 20.16
CA ARG A 96 -27.91 -0.02 19.85
C ARG A 96 -27.52 1.02 20.91
N GLU A 97 -27.60 0.69 22.20
CA GLU A 97 -27.27 1.64 23.26
C GLU A 97 -25.76 1.90 23.36
N VAL A 98 -24.94 0.88 23.08
CA VAL A 98 -23.47 0.99 23.04
C VAL A 98 -23.05 1.77 21.81
N GLU A 99 -23.61 1.44 20.65
CA GLU A 99 -23.36 2.15 19.38
C GLU A 99 -23.65 3.66 19.49
N ILE A 100 -24.80 4.02 20.08
CA ILE A 100 -25.18 5.43 20.30
C ILE A 100 -24.20 6.14 21.25
N SER A 101 -23.59 5.42 22.19
CA SER A 101 -22.56 5.99 23.06
C SER A 101 -21.22 6.17 22.35
N GLU A 102 -20.84 5.24 21.47
CA GLU A 102 -19.61 5.31 20.66
C GLU A 102 -19.64 6.49 19.68
N THR A 103 -20.75 6.73 18.97
CA THR A 103 -20.86 7.88 18.06
C THR A 103 -20.93 9.24 18.78
N LYS A 104 -21.05 9.25 20.12
CA LYS A 104 -21.12 10.47 20.94
C LYS A 104 -19.78 10.91 21.53
N GLU A 105 -18.78 10.03 21.55
CA GLU A 105 -17.38 10.39 21.87
C GLU A 105 -16.72 11.16 20.71
#